data_AF-A0A9N6ZFD2-F1
#
_entry.id   AF-A0A9N6ZFD2-F1
#
_cell.length_a   1.000
_cell.length_b   1.000
_cell.length_c   1.000
_cell.angle_alpha   90.00
_cell.angle_beta   90.00
_cell.angle_gamma   90.00
#
_symmetry.space_group_name_H-M   'P 1'
#
loop_
_entity.id
_entity.type
_entity.pdbx_description
1 polymer ?
#
loop_
_entity_poly.entity_id
_entity_poly.type
_entity_poly.pdbx_seq_one_letter_code
_entity_poly.pdbx_strand_id
1 'polypeptide(L)'
;MKHYRSLFYDCIQTKIMNFNLKDGFEPSVLPITVFNYSYLKEAEGVCSKVQPNVLFIIKSARQHSLRRQIIRQTWGSEKRFPDVVIRTVFLIGTQLGNNSLDHILNTEDEIHKDLVQANFIDSYGNNTLKTMMGFKWAVQHCSHAQFIVFSDDDMYLSPLNILRFIGNPHCYPEDTSSNSSLDPDQNLYAGYVFGNSAPMRLPWLKWYISWDEYKFNLWPPYVTAGAYIVSRRTLLDLYYASLFTQFLRFDDVFLGLVALKAHIKLQHSSDFYFWKKPYTALSYKNVIASHGYNNPEELLNTWQEQKNLGHA
;
A
#
# COMPACT_ATOMS: atom_id res chain seq x y z
N MET A 1 -8.05 -19.95 -21.94
CA MET A 1 -8.82 -18.68 -21.82
C MET A 1 -10.31 -18.83 -21.52
N LYS A 2 -10.93 -20.03 -21.48
CA LYS A 2 -12.39 -20.21 -21.26
C LYS A 2 -12.82 -20.66 -19.84
N HIS A 3 -11.93 -20.69 -18.84
CA HIS A 3 -12.26 -21.23 -17.50
C HIS A 3 -12.33 -20.20 -16.35
N TYR A 4 -12.39 -18.90 -16.65
CA TYR A 4 -12.49 -17.84 -15.63
C TYR A 4 -13.92 -17.60 -15.07
N ARG A 5 -14.93 -18.38 -15.47
CA ARG A 5 -16.34 -17.99 -15.22
C ARG A 5 -16.94 -18.35 -13.86
N SER A 6 -16.37 -19.24 -13.05
CA SER A 6 -17.05 -19.71 -11.82
C SER A 6 -16.54 -19.11 -10.51
N LEU A 7 -15.49 -18.30 -10.53
CA LEU A 7 -14.97 -17.55 -9.35
C LEU A 7 -15.13 -16.04 -9.51
N PHE A 8 -15.58 -15.60 -10.68
CA PHE A 8 -15.83 -14.20 -11.00
C PHE A 8 -17.33 -14.04 -11.17
N TYR A 9 -18.01 -13.39 -10.22
CA TYR A 9 -19.25 -12.68 -10.54
C TYR A 9 -18.98 -11.83 -11.78
N ASP A 10 -19.91 -11.88 -12.75
CA ASP A 10 -19.75 -11.35 -14.11
C ASP A 10 -19.03 -9.98 -14.13
N CYS A 11 -17.90 -9.85 -14.84
CA CYS A 11 -17.05 -8.65 -14.76
C CYS A 11 -17.82 -7.35 -15.10
N ILE A 12 -18.85 -7.44 -15.95
CA ILE A 12 -19.74 -6.32 -16.29
C ILE A 12 -20.52 -5.82 -15.06
N GLN A 13 -21.02 -6.74 -14.24
CA GLN A 13 -21.75 -6.41 -13.01
C GLN A 13 -20.85 -5.71 -11.99
N THR A 14 -19.55 -6.02 -11.98
CA THR A 14 -18.59 -5.39 -11.05
C THR A 14 -18.35 -3.93 -11.38
N LYS A 15 -18.26 -3.58 -12.67
CA LYS A 15 -18.08 -2.19 -13.11
C LYS A 15 -19.33 -1.34 -12.80
N ILE A 16 -20.52 -1.91 -12.99
CA ILE A 16 -21.80 -1.27 -12.65
C ILE A 16 -21.93 -1.11 -11.13
N MET A 17 -21.62 -2.15 -10.35
CA MET A 17 -21.64 -2.07 -8.89
C MET A 17 -20.62 -1.07 -8.33
N ASN A 18 -19.41 -1.00 -8.89
CA ASN A 18 -18.40 -0.02 -8.50
C ASN A 18 -18.88 1.41 -8.78
N PHE A 19 -19.57 1.65 -9.89
CA PHE A 19 -20.14 2.95 -10.21
C PHE A 19 -21.25 3.32 -9.21
N ASN A 20 -22.20 2.41 -8.99
CA ASN A 20 -23.29 2.60 -8.05
C ASN A 20 -22.82 2.88 -6.62
N LEU A 21 -21.82 2.14 -6.12
CA LEU A 21 -21.29 2.33 -4.77
C LEU A 21 -20.49 3.63 -4.60
N LYS A 22 -19.81 4.10 -5.65
CA LYS A 22 -19.13 5.40 -5.64
C LYS A 22 -20.14 6.55 -5.49
N ASP A 23 -21.31 6.40 -6.09
CA ASP A 23 -22.39 7.40 -6.08
C ASP A 23 -23.39 7.19 -4.92
N GLY A 24 -23.12 6.26 -4.01
CA GLY A 24 -23.93 6.03 -2.81
C GLY A 24 -25.19 5.18 -3.02
N PHE A 25 -25.33 4.51 -4.16
CA PHE A 25 -26.43 3.57 -4.40
C PHE A 25 -26.18 2.20 -3.75
N GLU A 26 -27.26 1.57 -3.28
CA GLU A 26 -27.20 0.19 -2.78
C GLU A 26 -26.86 -0.79 -3.92
N PRO A 27 -25.92 -1.73 -3.71
CA PRO A 27 -25.55 -2.70 -4.71
C PRO A 27 -26.64 -3.77 -4.83
N SER A 28 -26.89 -4.23 -6.06
CA SER A 28 -27.84 -5.32 -6.34
C SER A 28 -27.39 -6.69 -5.82
N VAL A 29 -26.14 -6.80 -5.36
CA VAL A 29 -25.54 -7.99 -4.76
C VAL A 29 -24.85 -7.57 -3.47
N LEU A 30 -24.94 -8.40 -2.43
CA LEU A 30 -24.24 -8.14 -1.17
C LEU A 30 -22.71 -8.30 -1.35
N PRO A 31 -21.92 -7.42 -0.72
CA PRO A 31 -20.47 -7.62 -0.60
C PRO A 31 -20.10 -8.98 0.01
N ILE A 32 -19.06 -9.61 -0.54
CA ILE A 32 -18.52 -10.90 -0.07
C ILE A 32 -17.42 -10.67 0.96
N THR A 33 -16.54 -9.70 0.72
CA THR A 33 -15.36 -9.42 1.55
C THR A 33 -15.50 -8.03 2.16
N VAL A 34 -16.09 -7.96 3.35
CA VAL A 34 -16.24 -6.69 4.09
C VAL A 34 -15.29 -6.66 5.27
N PHE A 35 -14.57 -5.54 5.43
CA PHE A 35 -13.81 -5.26 6.64
C PHE A 35 -14.78 -4.86 7.77
N ASN A 36 -15.12 -5.85 8.60
CA ASN A 36 -16.09 -5.73 9.70
C ASN A 36 -15.46 -5.52 11.09
N TYR A 37 -14.19 -5.12 11.13
CA TYR A 37 -13.47 -4.81 12.35
C TYR A 37 -13.66 -3.33 12.70
N SER A 38 -13.75 -3.02 14.01
CA SER A 38 -13.83 -1.66 14.51
C SER A 38 -12.44 -1.05 14.60
N TYR A 39 -12.34 0.24 14.26
CA TYR A 39 -11.15 1.02 14.54
C TYR A 39 -11.07 1.32 16.04
N LEU A 40 -9.89 1.13 16.61
CA LEU A 40 -9.53 1.48 17.98
C LEU A 40 -8.82 2.84 18.02
N LYS A 41 -8.10 3.15 16.94
CA LYS A 41 -7.44 4.44 16.70
C LYS A 41 -7.66 4.81 15.24
N GLU A 42 -8.16 6.01 15.00
CA GLU A 42 -8.58 6.45 13.67
C GLU A 42 -7.68 7.53 13.07
N ALA A 43 -6.72 8.09 13.82
CA ALA A 43 -5.87 9.18 13.32
C ALA A 43 -6.67 10.31 12.61
N GLU A 44 -7.87 10.64 13.08
CA GLU A 44 -8.85 11.49 12.36
C GLU A 44 -8.26 12.86 11.97
N GLY A 45 -7.35 13.40 12.80
CA GLY A 45 -6.73 14.70 12.58
C GLY A 45 -5.82 14.81 11.35
N VAL A 46 -5.33 13.68 10.80
CA VAL A 46 -4.29 13.66 9.74
C VAL A 46 -4.76 14.37 8.46
N CYS A 47 -6.01 14.11 8.03
CA CYS A 47 -6.58 14.65 6.80
C CYS A 47 -7.69 15.70 7.06
N SER A 48 -7.94 16.06 8.32
CA SER A 48 -9.05 16.95 8.70
C SER A 48 -8.83 18.42 8.33
N LYS A 49 -7.60 18.95 8.50
CA LYS A 49 -7.31 20.40 8.32
C LYS A 49 -6.81 20.74 6.93
N VAL A 50 -5.87 19.95 6.44
CA VAL A 50 -5.24 20.12 5.13
C VAL A 50 -5.12 18.74 4.53
N GLN A 51 -5.77 18.56 3.39
CA GLN A 51 -5.72 17.31 2.66
C GLN A 51 -4.35 17.15 1.97
N PRO A 52 -3.72 15.97 2.06
CA PRO A 52 -2.42 15.75 1.43
C PRO A 52 -2.50 15.68 -0.09
N ASN A 53 -1.43 16.06 -0.78
CA ASN A 53 -1.21 15.63 -2.17
C ASN A 53 -0.82 14.15 -2.20
N VAL A 54 0.04 13.74 -1.26
CA VAL A 54 0.56 12.37 -1.15
C VAL A 54 0.35 11.84 0.27
N LEU A 55 -0.31 10.69 0.38
CA LEU A 55 -0.54 10.00 1.65
C LEU A 55 0.30 8.72 1.71
N PHE A 56 1.21 8.62 2.68
CA PHE A 56 1.92 7.38 2.98
C PHE A 56 1.10 6.56 3.99
N ILE A 57 0.81 5.31 3.63
CA ILE A 57 0.12 4.34 4.47
C ILE A 57 1.03 3.14 4.69
N ILE A 58 1.45 2.95 5.94
CA ILE A 58 2.56 2.06 6.25
C ILE A 58 2.05 0.89 7.10
N LYS A 59 2.16 -0.33 6.58
CA LYS A 59 1.90 -1.54 7.36
C LYS A 59 3.02 -1.74 8.37
N SER A 60 2.68 -1.66 9.66
CA SER A 60 3.62 -1.86 10.76
C SER A 60 3.08 -2.87 11.77
N ALA A 61 3.83 -3.13 12.84
CA ALA A 61 3.45 -4.04 13.92
C ALA A 61 3.68 -3.37 15.28
N ARG A 62 2.95 -3.80 16.32
CA ARG A 62 2.98 -3.18 17.65
C ARG A 62 4.39 -2.96 18.20
N GLN A 63 5.26 -3.97 18.05
CA GLN A 63 6.64 -3.98 18.52
C GLN A 63 7.63 -3.12 17.70
N HIS A 64 7.21 -2.56 16.55
CA HIS A 64 8.07 -1.82 15.64
C HIS A 64 8.11 -0.29 15.90
N SER A 65 7.97 0.14 17.16
CA SER A 65 7.99 1.58 17.52
C SER A 65 9.23 2.30 17.00
N LEU A 66 10.41 1.69 17.09
CA LEU A 66 11.65 2.29 16.58
C LEU A 66 11.64 2.42 15.05
N ARG A 67 11.08 1.46 14.30
CA ARG A 67 10.96 1.57 12.84
C ARG A 67 10.07 2.75 12.46
N ARG A 68 8.89 2.86 13.10
CA ARG A 68 7.99 3.99 12.88
C ARG A 68 8.66 5.32 13.21
N GLN A 69 9.39 5.40 14.32
CA GLN A 69 10.16 6.60 14.68
C GLN A 69 11.20 6.97 13.62
N ILE A 70 12.00 6.02 13.13
CA ILE A 70 12.99 6.29 12.08
C ILE A 70 12.31 6.71 10.77
N ILE A 71 11.20 6.08 10.41
CA ILE A 71 10.42 6.46 9.22
C ILE A 71 9.96 7.92 9.32
N ARG A 72 9.40 8.34 10.47
CA ARG A 72 8.99 9.74 10.71
C ARG A 72 10.16 10.73 10.56
N GLN A 73 11.37 10.31 10.91
CA GLN A 73 12.60 11.11 10.80
C GLN A 73 13.22 11.10 9.40
N THR A 74 12.82 10.15 8.54
CA THR A 74 13.40 9.91 7.22
C THR A 74 12.35 10.11 6.13
N TRP A 75 12.08 9.09 5.33
CA TRP A 75 11.24 9.19 4.13
C TRP A 75 9.76 9.43 4.44
N GLY A 76 9.29 9.12 5.65
CA GLY A 76 7.93 9.41 6.10
C GLY A 76 7.75 10.83 6.66
N SER A 77 8.78 11.70 6.57
CA SER A 77 8.73 13.06 7.10
C SER A 77 7.80 13.97 6.29
N GLU A 78 6.79 14.53 6.97
CA GLU A 78 5.80 15.44 6.36
C GLU A 78 6.36 16.82 5.97
N LYS A 79 7.56 17.17 6.45
CA LYS A 79 8.17 18.50 6.27
C LYS A 79 9.24 18.51 5.18
N ARG A 80 9.33 17.46 4.37
CA ARG A 80 10.42 17.30 3.39
C ARG A 80 10.34 18.29 2.23
N PHE A 81 9.14 18.60 1.76
CA PHE A 81 8.91 19.49 0.61
C PHE A 81 7.92 20.59 1.00
N PRO A 82 8.26 21.88 0.79
CA PRO A 82 7.38 22.98 1.17
C PRO A 82 6.11 23.06 0.32
N ASP A 83 6.21 22.68 -0.97
CA ASP A 83 5.13 22.85 -1.95
C ASP A 83 4.26 21.59 -2.15
N VAL A 84 4.54 20.52 -1.40
CA VAL A 84 3.80 19.25 -1.48
C VAL A 84 3.37 18.85 -0.08
N VAL A 85 2.06 18.79 0.13
CA VAL A 85 1.50 18.34 1.41
C VAL A 85 1.60 16.82 1.49
N ILE A 86 2.47 16.34 2.35
CA ILE A 86 2.64 14.91 2.64
C ILE A 86 2.06 14.60 4.02
N ARG A 87 1.34 13.48 4.12
CA ARG A 87 0.91 12.89 5.40
C ARG A 87 1.34 11.45 5.50
N THR A 88 1.62 10.98 6.70
CA THR A 88 2.04 9.60 6.96
C THR A 88 1.18 8.99 8.06
N VAL A 89 0.70 7.76 7.85
CA VAL A 89 0.01 6.97 8.88
C VAL A 89 0.53 5.54 8.94
N PHE A 90 0.41 4.93 10.13
CA PHE A 90 0.82 3.56 10.38
C PHE A 90 -0.37 2.67 10.69
N LEU A 91 -0.52 1.59 9.92
CA LEU A 91 -1.54 0.57 10.06
C LEU A 91 -1.11 -0.52 11.05
N ILE A 92 -1.89 -0.74 12.10
CA ILE A 92 -1.55 -1.68 13.19
C ILE A 92 -2.77 -2.53 13.54
N GLY A 93 -2.60 -3.84 13.68
CA GLY A 93 -3.63 -4.73 14.24
C GLY A 93 -3.47 -4.93 15.75
N THR A 94 -4.35 -5.72 16.36
CA THR A 94 -4.21 -6.17 17.74
C THR A 94 -3.44 -7.48 17.82
N GLN A 95 -3.04 -7.89 19.02
CA GLN A 95 -2.45 -9.20 19.26
C GLN A 95 -2.92 -9.70 20.62
N LEU A 96 -3.02 -11.02 20.77
CA LEU A 96 -3.36 -11.63 22.05
C LEU A 96 -2.17 -11.55 23.01
N GLY A 97 -2.40 -11.10 24.24
CA GLY A 97 -1.52 -11.39 25.38
C GLY A 97 -0.25 -10.54 25.53
N ASN A 98 -0.30 -9.20 25.39
CA ASN A 98 0.79 -8.34 25.86
C ASN A 98 0.37 -6.89 26.17
N ASN A 99 -0.12 -6.65 27.39
CA ASN A 99 -0.59 -5.32 27.80
C ASN A 99 0.52 -4.23 27.79
N SER A 100 1.80 -4.60 27.91
CA SER A 100 2.88 -3.59 27.94
C SER A 100 3.13 -2.95 26.58
N LEU A 101 3.05 -3.72 25.50
CA LEU A 101 3.14 -3.19 24.14
C LEU A 101 1.94 -2.31 23.79
N ASP A 102 0.74 -2.60 24.32
CA ASP A 102 -0.43 -1.73 24.14
C ASP A 102 -0.22 -0.39 24.85
N HIS A 103 0.39 -0.39 26.04
CA HIS A 103 0.71 0.85 26.74
C HIS A 103 1.72 1.71 25.95
N ILE A 104 2.80 1.11 25.45
CA ILE A 104 3.79 1.81 24.61
C ILE A 104 3.12 2.41 23.37
N LEU A 105 2.24 1.64 22.72
CA LEU A 105 1.51 2.09 21.54
C LEU A 105 0.55 3.25 21.84
N ASN A 106 -0.11 3.22 23.00
CA ASN A 106 -0.98 4.31 23.44
C ASN A 106 -0.20 5.59 23.69
N THR A 107 0.95 5.50 24.37
CA THR A 107 1.85 6.66 24.57
C THR A 107 2.35 7.21 23.23
N GLU A 108 2.71 6.34 22.28
CA GLU A 108 3.11 6.75 20.94
C GLU A 108 1.97 7.51 20.21
N ASP A 109 0.75 6.98 20.27
CA ASP A 109 -0.43 7.60 19.66
C ASP A 109 -0.80 8.94 20.31
N GLU A 110 -0.59 9.10 21.62
CA GLU A 110 -0.77 10.37 22.32
C GLU A 110 0.15 11.47 21.77
N ILE A 111 1.37 11.11 21.38
CA ILE A 111 2.39 12.03 20.88
C ILE A 111 2.22 12.31 19.39
N HIS A 112 2.05 11.27 18.58
CA HIS A 112 2.16 11.37 17.12
C HIS A 112 0.81 11.45 16.40
N LYS A 113 -0.26 10.87 16.97
CA LYS A 113 -1.63 10.91 16.40
C LYS A 113 -1.73 10.44 14.95
N ASP A 114 -0.85 9.52 14.54
CA ASP A 114 -0.72 8.99 13.18
C ASP A 114 -0.93 7.46 13.10
N LEU A 115 -1.50 6.86 14.15
CA LEU A 115 -1.77 5.43 14.21
C LEU A 115 -3.22 5.14 13.79
N VAL A 116 -3.37 4.25 12.81
CA VAL A 116 -4.65 3.66 12.42
C VAL A 116 -4.64 2.21 12.91
N GLN A 117 -5.41 1.96 13.97
CA GLN A 117 -5.45 0.66 14.62
C GLN A 117 -6.86 0.06 14.53
N ALA A 118 -6.97 -1.23 14.19
CA ALA A 118 -8.25 -1.95 14.24
C ALA A 118 -8.15 -3.29 14.98
N ASN A 119 -9.30 -3.79 15.42
CA ASN A 119 -9.42 -4.93 16.33
C ASN A 119 -9.33 -6.33 15.67
N PHE A 120 -8.37 -6.55 14.77
CA PHE A 120 -8.07 -7.88 14.22
C PHE A 120 -6.67 -8.36 14.64
N ILE A 121 -6.50 -9.68 14.75
CA ILE A 121 -5.20 -10.27 15.08
C ILE A 121 -4.20 -9.99 13.95
N ASP A 122 -3.16 -9.25 14.27
CA ASP A 122 -2.09 -8.90 13.35
C ASP A 122 -1.18 -10.11 13.11
N SER A 123 -1.28 -10.69 11.93
CA SER A 123 -0.46 -11.81 11.50
C SER A 123 -0.27 -11.77 10.00
N TYR A 124 0.77 -12.47 9.50
CA TYR A 124 1.04 -12.54 8.07
C TYR A 124 -0.16 -13.08 7.27
N GLY A 125 -0.92 -14.03 7.84
CA GLY A 125 -2.16 -14.54 7.22
C GLY A 125 -3.32 -13.56 7.19
N ASN A 126 -3.21 -12.43 7.89
CA ASN A 126 -4.21 -11.37 7.94
C ASN A 126 -3.71 -10.07 7.27
N ASN A 127 -2.64 -10.12 6.48
CA ASN A 127 -2.13 -8.95 5.75
C ASN A 127 -3.20 -8.33 4.86
N THR A 128 -4.05 -9.15 4.21
CA THR A 128 -5.17 -8.64 3.42
C THR A 128 -6.17 -7.85 4.27
N LEU A 129 -6.45 -8.27 5.51
CA LEU A 129 -7.30 -7.50 6.42
C LEU A 129 -6.66 -6.14 6.74
N LYS A 130 -5.35 -6.12 6.98
CA LYS A 130 -4.61 -4.87 7.22
C LYS A 130 -4.62 -3.94 6.01
N THR A 131 -4.43 -4.48 4.80
CA THR A 131 -4.51 -3.72 3.55
C THR A 131 -5.92 -3.15 3.34
N MET A 132 -6.95 -3.96 3.56
CA MET A 132 -8.35 -3.52 3.47
C MET A 132 -8.71 -2.47 4.52
N MET A 133 -8.17 -2.57 5.73
CA MET A 133 -8.27 -1.53 6.76
C MET A 133 -7.70 -0.21 6.26
N GLY A 134 -6.51 -0.22 5.66
CA GLY A 134 -5.87 0.96 5.11
C GLY A 134 -6.66 1.59 3.96
N PHE A 135 -7.21 0.76 3.07
CA PHE A 135 -8.03 1.22 1.95
C PHE A 135 -9.30 1.90 2.44
N LYS A 136 -10.05 1.22 3.33
CA LYS A 136 -11.27 1.76 3.92
C LYS A 136 -11.01 3.09 4.62
N TRP A 137 -9.96 3.16 5.44
CA TRP A 137 -9.58 4.36 6.16
C TRP A 137 -9.25 5.53 5.21
N ALA A 138 -8.41 5.29 4.20
CA ALA A 138 -8.03 6.32 3.23
C ALA A 138 -9.23 6.82 2.40
N VAL A 139 -10.16 5.92 2.05
CA VAL A 139 -11.39 6.27 1.35
C VAL A 139 -12.25 7.18 2.21
N GLN A 140 -12.40 6.88 3.50
CA GLN A 140 -13.27 7.60 4.44
C GLN A 140 -12.69 8.93 4.93
N HIS A 141 -11.40 9.00 5.28
CA HIS A 141 -10.82 10.15 5.97
C HIS A 141 -10.00 11.08 5.08
N CYS A 142 -9.42 10.58 3.98
CA CYS A 142 -8.48 11.33 3.14
C CYS A 142 -9.00 11.48 1.71
N SER A 143 -10.20 12.06 1.57
CA SER A 143 -10.95 12.07 0.30
C SER A 143 -10.28 12.80 -0.86
N HIS A 144 -9.37 13.73 -0.56
CA HIS A 144 -8.68 14.55 -1.56
C HIS A 144 -7.21 14.18 -1.75
N ALA A 145 -6.73 13.12 -1.10
CA ALA A 145 -5.38 12.59 -1.35
C ALA A 145 -5.26 12.14 -2.81
N GLN A 146 -4.43 12.81 -3.62
CA GLN A 146 -4.29 12.53 -5.05
C GLN A 146 -3.57 11.20 -5.29
N PHE A 147 -2.50 10.95 -4.52
CA PHE A 147 -1.74 9.72 -4.58
C PHE A 147 -1.58 9.12 -3.19
N ILE A 148 -1.67 7.79 -3.13
CA ILE A 148 -1.51 7.03 -1.91
C ILE A 148 -0.36 6.04 -2.13
N VAL A 149 0.65 6.12 -1.27
CA VAL A 149 1.81 5.24 -1.28
C VAL A 149 1.64 4.25 -0.15
N PHE A 150 1.50 2.97 -0.49
CA PHE A 150 1.50 1.90 0.48
C PHE A 150 2.91 1.34 0.61
N SER A 151 3.32 1.03 1.85
CA SER A 151 4.62 0.44 2.14
C SER A 151 4.57 -0.48 3.36
N ASP A 152 5.44 -1.48 3.41
CA ASP A 152 5.83 -2.14 4.65
C ASP A 152 6.86 -1.28 5.42
N ASP A 153 7.04 -1.53 6.72
CA ASP A 153 7.91 -0.75 7.61
C ASP A 153 9.40 -1.11 7.57
N ASP A 154 9.80 -2.07 6.71
CA ASP A 154 11.17 -2.48 6.44
C ASP A 154 11.64 -2.10 5.02
N MET A 155 11.06 -1.03 4.47
CA MET A 155 11.40 -0.48 3.17
C MET A 155 12.22 0.82 3.29
N TYR A 156 13.14 1.00 2.35
CA TYR A 156 13.66 2.33 1.99
C TYR A 156 12.78 2.91 0.89
N LEU A 157 12.35 4.17 1.05
CA LEU A 157 11.67 4.94 0.01
C LEU A 157 12.42 6.25 -0.25
N SER A 158 12.38 6.75 -1.50
CA SER A 158 12.77 8.12 -1.84
C SER A 158 11.53 8.95 -2.18
N PRO A 159 11.06 9.82 -1.27
CA PRO A 159 9.94 10.72 -1.54
C PRO A 159 10.17 11.60 -2.77
N LEU A 160 11.41 12.04 -3.00
CA LEU A 160 11.78 12.79 -4.21
C LEU A 160 11.53 11.99 -5.48
N ASN A 161 12.00 10.74 -5.53
CA ASN A 161 11.82 9.88 -6.70
C ASN A 161 10.36 9.45 -6.87
N ILE A 162 9.61 9.30 -5.79
CA ILE A 162 8.15 9.10 -5.84
C ILE A 162 7.48 10.28 -6.53
N LEU A 163 7.79 11.52 -6.13
CA LEU A 163 7.20 12.72 -6.74
C LEU A 163 7.55 12.85 -8.23
N ARG A 164 8.79 12.55 -8.61
CA ARG A 164 9.21 12.50 -10.03
C ARG A 164 8.47 11.40 -10.79
N PHE A 165 8.33 10.22 -10.20
CA PHE A 165 7.66 9.08 -10.81
C PHE A 165 6.17 9.32 -11.03
N ILE A 166 5.46 9.89 -10.05
CA ILE A 166 4.01 10.17 -10.22
C ILE A 166 3.76 11.24 -11.29
N GLY A 167 4.67 12.20 -11.47
CA GLY A 167 4.56 13.22 -12.51
C GLY A 167 4.68 12.68 -13.93
N ASN A 168 5.54 11.68 -14.16
CA ASN A 168 5.64 10.98 -15.45
C ASN A 168 6.09 9.51 -15.30
N PRO A 169 5.18 8.58 -14.96
CA PRO A 169 5.54 7.19 -14.69
C PRO A 169 6.11 6.45 -15.91
N HIS A 170 5.81 6.92 -17.11
CA HIS A 170 6.22 6.27 -18.36
C HIS A 170 7.63 6.65 -18.80
N CYS A 171 8.12 7.83 -18.39
CA CYS A 171 9.45 8.32 -18.77
C CYS A 171 10.43 8.38 -17.59
N TYR A 172 10.02 7.97 -16.38
CA TYR A 172 10.95 7.81 -15.27
C TYR A 172 11.96 6.68 -15.54
N PRO A 173 13.26 6.84 -15.25
CA PRO A 173 13.92 7.99 -14.61
C PRO A 173 14.49 9.05 -15.57
N GLU A 174 14.29 8.89 -16.88
CA GLU A 174 14.91 9.67 -17.95
C GLU A 174 14.39 11.11 -18.03
N ASP A 175 13.10 11.32 -17.75
CA ASP A 175 12.51 12.64 -17.72
C ASP A 175 12.82 13.36 -16.39
N THR A 176 13.63 14.42 -16.49
CA THR A 176 13.99 15.30 -15.39
C THR A 176 13.25 16.64 -15.45
N SER A 177 12.30 16.80 -16.39
CA SER A 177 11.57 18.05 -16.52
C SER A 177 10.72 18.29 -15.27
N SER A 178 11.08 19.34 -14.53
CA SER A 178 10.46 19.73 -13.26
C SER A 178 9.03 20.27 -13.39
N ASN A 179 8.47 20.25 -14.61
CA ASN A 179 7.20 20.89 -14.95
C ASN A 179 6.04 19.91 -15.15
N SER A 180 6.23 18.62 -14.87
CA SER A 180 5.12 17.67 -14.83
C SER A 180 4.20 17.98 -13.64
N SER A 181 3.14 18.74 -13.90
CA SER A 181 2.06 18.96 -12.93
C SER A 181 1.42 17.62 -12.56
N LEU A 182 1.12 17.41 -11.29
CA LEU A 182 0.38 16.24 -10.82
C LEU A 182 -0.99 16.21 -11.53
N ASP A 183 -1.21 15.21 -12.38
CA ASP A 183 -2.49 14.99 -13.04
C ASP A 183 -3.46 14.28 -12.08
N PRO A 184 -4.52 14.95 -11.58
CA PRO A 184 -5.48 14.34 -10.68
C PRO A 184 -6.33 13.25 -11.35
N ASP A 185 -6.41 13.23 -12.68
CA ASP A 185 -7.22 12.25 -13.44
C ASP A 185 -6.43 10.99 -13.84
N GLN A 186 -5.14 10.95 -13.50
CA GLN A 186 -4.26 9.84 -13.81
C GLN A 186 -4.68 8.53 -13.11
N ASN A 187 -4.91 7.48 -13.89
CA ASN A 187 -5.10 6.12 -13.35
C ASN A 187 -3.74 5.45 -13.12
N LEU A 188 -3.26 5.48 -11.88
CA LEU A 188 -2.00 4.84 -11.50
C LEU A 188 -2.23 3.67 -10.54
N TYR A 189 -1.68 2.50 -10.87
CA TYR A 189 -1.39 1.41 -9.93
C TYR A 189 -0.01 0.87 -10.25
N ALA A 190 1.00 1.30 -9.50
CA ALA A 190 2.40 1.12 -9.87
C ALA A 190 3.26 0.49 -8.79
N GLY A 191 4.26 -0.26 -9.21
CA GLY A 191 5.31 -0.83 -8.39
C GLY A 191 6.07 -1.93 -9.14
N TYR A 192 6.69 -2.85 -8.41
CA TYR A 192 7.25 -4.04 -9.04
C TYR A 192 6.13 -5.03 -9.38
N VAL A 193 6.02 -5.43 -10.66
CA VAL A 193 4.93 -6.27 -11.15
C VAL A 193 5.45 -7.66 -11.43
N PHE A 194 4.87 -8.66 -10.77
CA PHE A 194 5.02 -10.05 -11.19
C PHE A 194 3.98 -10.36 -12.26
N GLY A 195 4.43 -10.52 -13.51
CA GLY A 195 3.54 -10.83 -14.63
C GLY A 195 3.27 -12.33 -14.86
N ASN A 196 4.14 -13.20 -14.37
CA ASN A 196 4.07 -14.64 -14.60
C ASN A 196 4.65 -15.43 -13.41
N SER A 197 3.93 -15.43 -12.30
CA SER A 197 4.29 -16.19 -11.10
C SER A 197 3.22 -17.24 -10.78
N ALA A 198 3.63 -18.30 -10.08
CA ALA A 198 2.79 -19.44 -9.76
C ALA A 198 2.65 -19.64 -8.24
N PRO A 199 1.50 -20.16 -7.76
CA PRO A 199 1.33 -20.54 -6.37
C PRO A 199 2.30 -21.63 -5.93
N MET A 200 2.87 -21.48 -4.73
CA MET A 200 3.69 -22.54 -4.13
C MET A 200 2.78 -23.62 -3.57
N ARG A 201 2.95 -24.87 -4.04
CA ARG A 201 2.06 -26.00 -3.69
C ARG A 201 2.66 -27.01 -2.72
N LEU A 202 3.89 -26.81 -2.27
CA LEU A 202 4.55 -27.69 -1.32
C LEU A 202 4.31 -27.17 0.11
N PRO A 203 3.72 -27.97 1.03
CA PRO A 203 3.31 -27.52 2.37
C PRO A 203 4.39 -26.88 3.25
N TRP A 204 5.66 -27.21 3.03
CA TRP A 204 6.79 -26.69 3.82
C TRP A 204 7.34 -25.36 3.29
N LEU A 205 6.85 -24.86 2.15
CA LEU A 205 7.25 -23.56 1.64
C LEU A 205 6.52 -22.46 2.41
N LYS A 206 7.24 -21.38 2.73
CA LYS A 206 6.70 -20.20 3.45
C LYS A 206 5.38 -19.66 2.86
N TRP A 207 5.26 -19.72 1.54
CA TRP A 207 4.11 -19.21 0.80
C TRP A 207 3.23 -20.33 0.22
N TYR A 208 3.28 -21.52 0.82
CA TYR A 208 2.38 -22.63 0.47
C TYR A 208 0.94 -22.18 0.42
N ILE A 209 0.17 -22.62 -0.57
CA ILE A 209 -1.28 -22.44 -0.65
C ILE A 209 -1.96 -23.70 -1.20
N SER A 210 -3.04 -24.12 -0.56
CA SER A 210 -3.80 -25.31 -0.95
C SER A 210 -4.66 -25.06 -2.19
N TRP A 211 -5.08 -26.15 -2.83
CA TRP A 211 -6.04 -26.10 -3.93
C TRP A 211 -7.42 -25.59 -3.51
N ASP A 212 -7.79 -25.82 -2.25
CA ASP A 212 -9.05 -25.32 -1.68
C ASP A 212 -9.04 -23.80 -1.55
N GLU A 213 -7.90 -23.23 -1.12
CA GLU A 213 -7.73 -21.78 -0.97
C GLU A 213 -7.59 -21.08 -2.33
N TYR A 214 -6.86 -21.68 -3.29
CA TYR A 214 -6.71 -21.14 -4.65
C TYR A 214 -6.66 -22.26 -5.69
N LYS A 215 -7.64 -22.28 -6.60
CA LYS A 215 -7.85 -23.40 -7.55
C LYS A 215 -7.02 -23.32 -8.84
N PHE A 216 -6.29 -22.24 -9.08
CA PHE A 216 -5.59 -22.01 -10.35
C PHE A 216 -4.08 -22.24 -10.27
N ASN A 217 -3.45 -22.50 -11.43
CA ASN A 217 -2.02 -22.77 -11.53
C ASN A 217 -1.15 -21.52 -11.60
N LEU A 218 -1.74 -20.37 -11.91
CA LEU A 218 -1.04 -19.11 -12.09
C LEU A 218 -1.72 -18.03 -11.27
N TRP A 219 -0.93 -17.13 -10.72
CA TRP A 219 -1.43 -15.88 -10.19
C TRP A 219 -1.87 -14.95 -11.32
N PRO A 220 -2.85 -14.05 -11.11
CA PRO A 220 -2.97 -12.90 -11.99
C PRO A 220 -1.70 -12.04 -11.88
N PRO A 221 -1.42 -11.15 -12.83
CA PRO A 221 -0.42 -10.11 -12.61
C PRO A 221 -0.74 -9.32 -11.33
N TYR A 222 0.28 -9.06 -10.50
CA TYR A 222 0.12 -8.28 -9.27
C TYR A 222 1.32 -7.39 -8.98
N VAL A 223 1.10 -6.32 -8.22
CA VAL A 223 2.16 -5.46 -7.69
C VAL A 223 2.56 -5.99 -6.32
N THR A 224 3.86 -6.12 -6.06
CA THR A 224 4.36 -6.64 -4.77
C THR A 224 3.94 -5.77 -3.58
N ALA A 225 3.53 -6.41 -2.47
CA ALA A 225 2.97 -5.74 -1.30
C ALA A 225 3.94 -4.86 -0.49
N GLY A 226 5.25 -4.94 -0.79
CA GLY A 226 6.29 -4.20 -0.07
C GLY A 226 6.21 -2.70 -0.26
N ALA A 227 6.06 -2.22 -1.51
CA ALA A 227 5.77 -0.82 -1.79
C ALA A 227 5.05 -0.65 -3.13
N TYR A 228 4.01 0.18 -3.16
CA TYR A 228 3.27 0.50 -4.37
C TYR A 228 2.57 1.85 -4.27
N ILE A 229 2.23 2.42 -5.43
CA ILE A 229 1.55 3.72 -5.54
C ILE A 229 0.22 3.51 -6.24
N VAL A 230 -0.84 4.11 -5.69
CA VAL A 230 -2.15 4.21 -6.34
C VAL A 230 -2.59 5.66 -6.45
N SER A 231 -3.25 6.01 -7.55
CA SER A 231 -4.02 7.26 -7.62
C SER A 231 -5.28 7.15 -6.75
N ARG A 232 -5.89 8.29 -6.41
CA ARG A 232 -7.20 8.31 -5.71
C ARG A 232 -8.25 7.49 -6.43
N ARG A 233 -8.35 7.66 -7.75
CA ARG A 233 -9.34 6.98 -8.58
C ARG A 233 -9.14 5.47 -8.56
N THR A 234 -7.89 5.04 -8.72
CA THR A 234 -7.49 3.63 -8.62
C THR A 234 -7.78 3.07 -7.23
N LEU A 235 -7.48 3.81 -6.15
CA LEU A 235 -7.79 3.38 -4.78
C LEU A 235 -9.28 3.10 -4.61
N LEU A 236 -10.14 3.99 -5.10
CA LEU A 236 -11.59 3.78 -5.05
C LEU A 236 -12.01 2.55 -5.86
N ASP A 237 -11.50 2.40 -7.08
CA ASP A 237 -11.81 1.22 -7.91
C ASP A 237 -11.37 -0.10 -7.26
N LEU A 238 -10.17 -0.13 -6.67
CA LEU A 238 -9.67 -1.28 -5.93
C LEU A 238 -10.51 -1.54 -4.68
N TYR A 239 -10.82 -0.51 -3.89
CA TYR A 239 -11.62 -0.65 -2.67
C TYR A 239 -12.99 -1.23 -2.97
N TYR A 240 -13.77 -0.65 -3.89
CA TYR A 240 -15.11 -1.16 -4.18
C TYR A 240 -15.08 -2.53 -4.87
N ALA A 241 -14.12 -2.78 -5.77
CA ALA A 241 -14.01 -4.10 -6.41
C ALA A 241 -13.61 -5.20 -5.41
N SER A 242 -12.82 -4.86 -4.39
CA SER A 242 -12.40 -5.79 -3.34
C SER A 242 -13.57 -6.32 -2.53
N LEU A 243 -14.63 -5.51 -2.33
CA LEU A 243 -15.85 -5.91 -1.62
C LEU A 243 -16.54 -7.11 -2.27
N PHE A 244 -16.33 -7.31 -3.57
CA PHE A 244 -16.93 -8.41 -4.34
C PHE A 244 -15.91 -9.46 -4.78
N THR A 245 -14.69 -9.42 -4.25
CA THR A 245 -13.63 -10.37 -4.60
C THR A 245 -13.43 -11.33 -3.44
N GLN A 246 -13.30 -12.63 -3.73
CA GLN A 246 -13.09 -13.63 -2.69
C GLN A 246 -11.81 -13.32 -1.92
N PHE A 247 -11.90 -13.28 -0.59
CA PHE A 247 -10.75 -13.05 0.27
C PHE A 247 -9.64 -14.07 0.01
N LEU A 248 -8.41 -13.58 -0.03
CA LEU A 248 -7.17 -14.35 -0.10
C LEU A 248 -6.16 -13.70 0.85
N ARG A 249 -5.40 -14.47 1.61
CA ARG A 249 -4.51 -13.94 2.66
C ARG A 249 -3.25 -13.22 2.17
N PHE A 250 -2.84 -13.45 0.93
CA PHE A 250 -1.74 -12.74 0.29
C PHE A 250 -2.30 -11.44 -0.29
N ASP A 251 -1.98 -10.31 0.33
CA ASP A 251 -2.57 -9.02 0.01
C ASP A 251 -2.20 -8.53 -1.40
N ASP A 252 -0.96 -8.74 -1.83
CA ASP A 252 -0.53 -8.45 -3.21
C ASP A 252 -1.31 -9.25 -4.25
N VAL A 253 -1.39 -10.57 -4.09
CA VAL A 253 -2.12 -11.45 -5.00
C VAL A 253 -3.62 -11.16 -4.96
N PHE A 254 -4.18 -10.90 -3.77
CA PHE A 254 -5.57 -10.47 -3.61
C PHE A 254 -5.83 -9.19 -4.41
N LEU A 255 -4.99 -8.16 -4.26
CA LEU A 255 -5.11 -6.93 -5.05
C LEU A 255 -4.88 -7.16 -6.55
N GLY A 256 -4.08 -8.15 -6.95
CA GLY A 256 -3.98 -8.60 -8.34
C GLY A 256 -5.29 -9.17 -8.89
N LEU A 257 -6.00 -9.98 -8.10
CA LEU A 257 -7.34 -10.47 -8.46
C LEU A 257 -8.35 -9.32 -8.56
N VAL A 258 -8.32 -8.39 -7.60
CA VAL A 258 -9.17 -7.19 -7.60
C VAL A 258 -8.91 -6.33 -8.84
N ALA A 259 -7.64 -6.06 -9.16
CA ALA A 259 -7.25 -5.28 -10.32
C ALA A 259 -7.66 -5.94 -11.63
N LEU A 260 -7.46 -7.26 -11.75
CA LEU A 260 -7.93 -8.04 -12.91
C LEU A 260 -9.45 -7.91 -13.08
N LYS A 261 -10.20 -8.04 -11.98
CA LYS A 261 -11.66 -7.95 -11.98
C LYS A 261 -12.17 -6.54 -12.32
N ALA A 262 -11.45 -5.51 -11.88
CA ALA A 262 -11.76 -4.09 -12.13
C ALA A 262 -11.18 -3.54 -13.45
N HIS A 263 -10.47 -4.37 -14.23
CA HIS A 263 -9.76 -3.96 -15.45
C HIS A 263 -8.74 -2.81 -15.22
N ILE A 264 -8.08 -2.81 -14.06
CA ILE A 264 -7.03 -1.86 -13.72
C ILE A 264 -5.72 -2.32 -14.35
N LYS A 265 -5.09 -1.44 -15.13
CA LYS A 265 -3.76 -1.69 -15.71
C LYS A 265 -2.69 -1.50 -14.63
N LEU A 266 -1.81 -2.48 -14.50
CA LEU A 266 -0.64 -2.38 -13.63
C LEU A 266 0.51 -1.68 -14.37
N GLN A 267 1.18 -0.74 -13.70
CA GLN A 267 2.35 -0.04 -14.20
C GLN A 267 3.60 -0.61 -13.53
N HIS A 268 4.37 -1.38 -14.29
CA HIS A 268 5.67 -1.87 -13.82
C HIS A 268 6.71 -0.75 -13.79
N SER A 269 7.53 -0.74 -12.74
CA SER A 269 8.80 -0.02 -12.71
C SER A 269 9.89 -0.91 -12.11
N SER A 270 11.06 -0.91 -12.75
CA SER A 270 12.27 -1.60 -12.28
C SER A 270 12.97 -0.90 -11.12
N ASP A 271 12.52 0.31 -10.76
CA ASP A 271 13.08 1.11 -9.67
C ASP A 271 12.39 0.87 -8.32
N PHE A 272 11.37 0.01 -8.33
CA PHE A 272 10.84 -0.65 -7.14
C PHE A 272 11.52 -2.00 -6.98
N TYR A 273 12.26 -2.18 -5.90
CA TYR A 273 12.99 -3.41 -5.61
C TYR A 273 12.27 -4.19 -4.51
N PHE A 274 11.65 -5.31 -4.88
CA PHE A 274 11.03 -6.24 -3.91
C PHE A 274 12.07 -7.03 -3.09
N TRP A 275 13.36 -6.84 -3.40
CA TRP A 275 14.51 -7.38 -2.68
C TRP A 275 15.41 -6.23 -2.20
N LYS A 276 16.39 -6.55 -1.36
CA LYS A 276 17.40 -5.59 -0.94
C LYS A 276 18.37 -5.31 -2.07
N LYS A 277 18.22 -4.16 -2.70
CA LYS A 277 19.18 -3.69 -3.70
C LYS A 277 20.51 -3.38 -3.02
N PRO A 278 21.65 -3.92 -3.52
CA PRO A 278 22.97 -3.58 -3.00
C PRO A 278 23.19 -2.07 -2.97
N TYR A 279 23.64 -1.56 -1.83
CA TYR A 279 23.74 -0.13 -1.60
C TYR A 279 25.07 0.45 -2.08
N THR A 280 24.99 1.52 -2.87
CA THR A 280 26.04 2.51 -3.08
C THR A 280 25.38 3.86 -3.28
N ALA A 281 26.08 4.94 -2.94
CA ALA A 281 25.63 6.33 -3.14
C ALA A 281 25.01 6.58 -4.53
N LEU A 282 25.70 6.13 -5.59
CA LEU A 282 25.26 6.30 -6.97
C LEU A 282 24.11 5.37 -7.36
N SER A 283 24.15 4.11 -6.92
CA SER A 283 23.14 3.15 -7.36
C SER A 283 21.76 3.53 -6.85
N TYR A 284 21.64 4.20 -5.69
CA TYR A 284 20.37 4.59 -5.11
C TYR A 284 19.77 5.89 -5.70
N LYS A 285 20.47 6.55 -6.61
CA LYS A 285 20.04 7.81 -7.25
C LYS A 285 18.60 7.78 -7.77
N ASN A 286 18.21 6.69 -8.46
CA ASN A 286 16.89 6.55 -9.07
C ASN A 286 16.00 5.52 -8.36
N VAL A 287 16.42 4.97 -7.22
CA VAL A 287 15.63 3.99 -6.48
C VAL A 287 14.38 4.69 -5.95
N ILE A 288 13.21 4.14 -6.26
CA ILE A 288 11.93 4.60 -5.70
C ILE A 288 11.68 3.90 -4.36
N ALA A 289 11.82 2.58 -4.34
CA ALA A 289 11.66 1.76 -3.14
C ALA A 289 12.61 0.56 -3.14
N SER A 290 13.13 0.16 -1.98
CA SER A 290 13.99 -1.01 -1.81
C SER A 290 13.68 -1.76 -0.53
N HIS A 291 13.49 -3.07 -0.61
CA HIS A 291 13.13 -3.91 0.53
C HIS A 291 14.34 -4.24 1.43
N GLY A 292 14.08 -4.72 2.64
CA GLY A 292 15.09 -5.38 3.49
C GLY A 292 15.82 -4.45 4.45
N TYR A 293 15.23 -3.31 4.76
CA TYR A 293 15.69 -2.34 5.76
C TYR A 293 15.13 -2.69 7.14
N ASN A 294 15.42 -3.91 7.60
CA ASN A 294 14.96 -4.40 8.90
C ASN A 294 15.67 -3.72 10.09
N ASN A 295 16.89 -3.20 9.85
CA ASN A 295 17.67 -2.44 10.82
C ASN A 295 17.36 -0.94 10.66
N PRO A 296 16.74 -0.29 11.67
CA PRO A 296 16.40 1.13 11.60
C PRO A 296 17.62 2.06 11.45
N GLU A 297 18.76 1.71 12.01
CA GLU A 297 19.99 2.51 11.89
C GLU A 297 20.53 2.47 10.45
N GLU A 298 20.47 1.30 9.81
CA GLU A 298 20.84 1.16 8.40
C GLU A 298 19.94 2.02 7.50
N LEU A 299 18.62 2.01 7.75
CA LEU A 299 17.66 2.86 7.03
C LEU A 299 18.00 4.34 7.21
N LEU A 300 18.23 4.77 8.47
CA LEU A 300 18.56 6.14 8.80
C LEU A 300 19.82 6.61 8.05
N ASN A 301 20.90 5.85 8.14
CA ASN A 301 22.19 6.19 7.53
C ASN A 301 22.08 6.25 6.00
N THR A 302 21.47 5.23 5.40
CA THR A 302 21.25 5.17 3.94
C THR A 302 20.44 6.36 3.46
N TRP A 303 19.35 6.69 4.16
CA TRP A 303 18.47 7.78 3.75
C TRP A 303 19.11 9.15 3.95
N GLN A 304 19.84 9.37 5.05
CA GLN A 304 20.57 10.61 5.27
C GLN A 304 21.65 10.84 4.22
N GLU A 305 22.39 9.81 3.83
CA GLU A 305 23.38 9.91 2.76
C GLU A 305 22.72 10.28 1.43
N GLN A 306 21.64 9.59 1.03
CA GLN A 306 20.90 9.93 -0.20
C GLN A 306 20.30 11.33 -0.17
N LYS A 307 19.79 11.78 1.00
CA LYS A 307 19.30 13.14 1.17
C LYS A 307 20.42 14.17 0.99
N ASN A 308 21.59 13.94 1.58
CA ASN A 308 22.74 14.83 1.46
C ASN A 308 23.26 14.92 0.01
N LEU A 309 23.10 13.84 -0.76
CA LEU A 309 23.42 13.79 -2.18
C LEU A 309 22.32 14.39 -3.08
N GLY A 310 21.16 14.78 -2.52
CA GLY A 310 20.03 15.32 -3.27
C GLY A 310 19.18 14.28 -3.99
N HIS A 311 19.25 13.01 -3.59
CA HIS A 311 18.49 11.90 -4.19
C HIS A 311 17.25 11.49 -3.36
N ALA A 312 17.07 12.05 -2.16
CA ALA A 312 15.96 11.74 -1.24
C ALA A 312 15.43 12.98 -0.50
#